data_AF-A0A838RGD2-F1
#
_entry.id   AF-A0A838RGD2-F1
#
_cell.length_a   1.000
_cell.length_b   1.000
_cell.length_c   1.000
_cell.angle_alpha   90.00
_cell.angle_beta   90.00
_cell.angle_gamma   90.00
#
_symmetry.space_group_name_H-M   'P 1'
#
loop_
_entity.id
_entity.type
_entity.pdbx_description
1 polymer ?
#
loop_
_entity_poly.entity_id
_entity_poly.type
_entity_poly.pdbx_seq_one_letter_code
_entity_poly.pdbx_strand_id
1 'polypeptide(L)' 'PLDKQRRPKGEPVVAADGVAMAGRGDLVTIVASREAALVLPESFVPVDHAITSIVDEVNI' A
#
# COMPACT_ATOMS: atom_id res chain seq x y z
N PRO A 1 -1.52 1.96 8.58
CA PRO A 1 -1.24 0.51 8.44
C PRO A 1 -2.11 -0.30 9.41
N LEU A 2 -2.34 -1.60 9.14
CA LEU A 2 -3.18 -2.48 9.97
C LEU A 2 -2.41 -3.69 10.50
N ASP A 3 -2.85 -4.26 11.62
CA ASP A 3 -2.39 -5.56 12.13
C ASP A 3 -3.16 -6.75 11.49
N LYS A 4 -2.81 -7.98 11.89
CA LYS A 4 -3.47 -9.21 11.39
C LYS A 4 -4.96 -9.29 11.72
N GLN A 5 -5.42 -8.55 12.73
CA GLN A 5 -6.83 -8.45 13.12
C GLN A 5 -7.53 -7.24 12.47
N ARG A 6 -6.88 -6.58 11.50
CA ARG A 6 -7.36 -5.39 10.78
C ARG A 6 -7.57 -4.16 11.68
N ARG A 7 -6.86 -4.10 12.81
CA ARG A 7 -6.85 -2.92 13.69
C ARG A 7 -5.72 -1.98 13.28
N PRO A 8 -5.88 -0.65 13.41
CA PRO A 8 -4.80 0.30 13.17
C PRO A 8 -3.54 -0.06 13.96
N LYS A 9 -2.39 -0.04 13.28
CA LYS A 9 -1.07 -0.29 13.87
C LYS A 9 -0.09 0.78 13.42
N GLY A 10 0.41 1.55 14.37
CA GLY A 10 1.32 2.67 14.11
C GLY A 10 0.62 3.87 13.46
N GLU A 11 1.42 4.81 12.96
CA GLU A 11 0.92 6.03 12.33
C GLU A 11 0.47 5.79 10.88
N PRO A 12 -0.51 6.57 10.37
CA PRO A 12 -0.83 6.61 8.95
C PRO A 12 0.40 6.98 8.10
N VAL A 13 0.45 6.47 6.87
CA VAL A 13 1.48 6.79 5.89
C VAL A 13 0.84 7.31 4.61
N VAL A 14 1.58 8.14 3.87
CA VAL A 14 1.22 8.50 2.50
C VAL A 14 1.83 7.46 1.57
N ALA A 15 1.02 6.83 0.73
CA ALA A 15 1.47 5.85 -0.25
C ALA A 15 0.98 6.23 -1.65
N ALA A 16 1.84 6.09 -2.66
CA ALA A 16 1.44 6.23 -4.05
C ALA A 16 0.53 5.07 -4.45
N ASP A 17 -0.53 5.35 -5.22
CA ASP A 17 -1.38 4.29 -5.75
C ASP A 17 -0.73 3.63 -6.97
N GLY A 18 -0.09 2.49 -6.74
CA GLY A 18 0.57 1.71 -7.79
C GLY A 18 -0.39 0.85 -8.61
N VAL A 19 -1.61 0.59 -8.12
CA VAL A 19 -2.63 -0.15 -8.87
C VAL A 19 -3.55 0.76 -9.69
N ALA A 20 -3.47 2.09 -9.47
CA ALA A 20 -4.27 3.12 -10.13
C ALA A 20 -5.79 2.90 -10.04
N MET A 21 -6.24 2.22 -8.99
CA MET A 21 -7.62 1.79 -8.76
C MET A 21 -8.04 1.89 -7.29
N ALA A 22 -7.13 2.21 -6.37
CA ALA A 22 -7.42 2.18 -4.94
C ALA A 22 -8.43 3.27 -4.57
N GLY A 23 -9.53 2.85 -3.97
CA GLY A 23 -10.63 3.70 -3.53
C GLY A 23 -10.69 3.86 -2.01
N ARG A 24 -11.55 4.79 -1.57
CA ARG A 24 -11.84 4.96 -0.15
C ARG A 24 -12.55 3.71 0.38
N GLY A 25 -11.96 3.11 1.40
CA GLY A 25 -12.52 1.92 2.08
C GLY A 25 -11.91 0.60 1.62
N ASP A 26 -11.12 0.61 0.55
CA ASP A 26 -10.41 -0.58 0.10
C ASP A 26 -9.38 -1.01 1.15
N LEU A 27 -9.31 -2.32 1.38
CA LEU A 27 -8.20 -2.92 2.09
C LEU A 27 -7.06 -3.12 1.09
N VAL A 28 -5.88 -2.62 1.40
CA VAL A 28 -4.74 -2.64 0.48
C VAL A 28 -3.49 -3.21 1.14
N THR A 29 -2.57 -3.74 0.33
CA THR A 29 -1.20 -3.99 0.75
C THR A 29 -0.30 -2.84 0.31
N ILE A 30 0.70 -2.53 1.14
CA ILE A 30 1.71 -1.52 0.82
C ILE A 30 3.10 -2.12 0.94
N VAL A 31 4.01 -1.67 0.08
CA VAL A 31 5.46 -1.89 0.22
C VAL A 31 6.12 -0.56 0.57
N ALA A 32 7.24 -0.60 1.27
CA ALA A 32 7.96 0.59 1.73
C ALA A 32 9.38 0.64 1.15
N SER A 33 10.10 1.74 1.40
CA SER A 33 11.51 1.94 1.04
C SER A 33 11.73 1.92 -0.49
N ARG A 34 12.89 1.45 -0.93
CA ARG A 34 13.34 1.47 -2.33
C ARG A 34 12.42 0.67 -3.25
N GLU A 35 11.74 -0.32 -2.70
CA GLU A 35 10.83 -1.21 -3.40
C GLU A 35 9.54 -0.51 -3.81
N ALA A 36 9.15 0.58 -3.14
CA ALA A 36 7.96 1.36 -3.49
C ALA A 36 8.03 1.94 -4.91
N ALA A 37 9.22 2.37 -5.34
CA ALA A 37 9.42 2.90 -6.69
C ALA A 37 9.24 1.83 -7.79
N LEU A 38 9.32 0.53 -7.46
CA LEU A 38 9.15 -0.56 -8.44
C LEU A 38 7.68 -0.83 -8.78
N VAL A 39 6.75 -0.32 -7.97
CA VAL A 39 5.31 -0.53 -8.15
C VAL A 39 4.73 0.44 -9.19
N LEU A 40 5.41 1.56 -9.42
CA LEU A 40 4.93 2.62 -10.30
C LEU A 40 5.38 2.37 -11.75
N PRO A 41 4.65 2.91 -12.76
CA PRO A 41 5.01 2.76 -14.17
C PRO A 41 6.42 3.27 -14.49
N GLU A 42 6.85 4.33 -13.79
CA GLU A 42 8.21 4.87 -13.84
C GLU A 42 8.94 4.52 -12.54
N SER A 43 10.11 3.89 -12.68
CA SER A 43 10.97 3.56 -11.54
C SER A 43 11.95 4.71 -11.23
N PHE A 44 12.64 4.63 -10.08
CA PHE A 44 13.54 5.67 -9.57
C PHE A 44 12.88 7.02 -9.23
N VAL A 45 11.57 7.02 -9.02
CA VAL A 45 10.83 8.18 -8.49
C VAL A 45 10.98 8.29 -6.97
N PRO A 46 10.91 9.50 -6.39
CA PRO A 46 11.14 9.74 -4.96
C PRO A 46 9.91 9.37 -4.11
N VAL A 47 9.60 8.07 -4.05
CA VAL A 47 8.47 7.50 -3.29
C VAL A 47 9.00 6.49 -2.29
N ASP A 48 8.45 6.51 -1.07
CA ASP A 48 8.86 5.63 0.03
C ASP A 48 7.79 4.59 0.43
N HIS A 49 6.55 4.74 -0.04
CA HIS A 49 5.48 3.76 0.11
C HIS A 49 4.60 3.71 -1.14
N ALA A 50 4.20 2.51 -1.54
CA ALA A 50 3.28 2.32 -2.66
C ALA A 50 2.27 1.20 -2.38
N ILE A 51 1.04 1.40 -2.85
CA ILE A 51 -0.02 0.39 -2.85
C ILE A 51 0.29 -0.63 -3.94
N THR A 52 0.45 -1.89 -3.54
CA THR A 52 0.79 -3.00 -4.45
C THR A 52 -0.41 -3.84 -4.86
N SER A 53 -1.46 -3.91 -4.03
CA SER A 53 -2.66 -4.68 -4.33
C SER A 53 -3.88 -4.20 -3.54
N ILE A 54 -5.06 -4.48 -4.09
CA ILE A 54 -6.34 -4.47 -3.38
C ILE A 54 -6.56 -5.87 -2.81
N VAL A 55 -7.08 -5.96 -1.59
CA VAL A 55 -7.30 -7.21 -0.85
C VAL A 55 -8.78 -7.56 -0.87
N ASP A 56 -9.11 -8.69 -1.50
CA ASP A 56 -10.49 -9.20 -1.55
C ASP A 56 -10.91 -9.88 -0.24
N GLU A 57 -10.03 -10.70 0.35
CA GLU A 57 -10.32 -11.48 1.56
C GLU A 57 -9.11 -11.59 2.48
N VAL A 58 -9.37 -11.60 3.79
CA VAL A 58 -8.38 -11.91 4.83
C VAL A 58 -8.91 -13.08 5.66
N ASN A 59 -8.19 -14.20 5.62
CA ASN A 59 -8.45 -15.33 6.50
C ASN A 59 -7.64 -15.16 7.81
N ILE A 60 -8.31 -15.21 8.95
CA ILE A 60 -7.76 -14.86 10.28
C ILE A 60 -7.60 -16.12 11.12
#